data_AF-A0A2L0AU50-F1
#
_entry.id   AF-A0A2L0AU50-F1
#
_cell.length_a   1.000
_cell.length_b   1.000
_cell.length_c   1.000
_cell.angle_alpha   90.00
_cell.angle_beta   90.00
_cell.angle_gamma   90.00
#
_symmetry.space_group_name_H-M   'P 1'
#
loop_
_entity.id
_entity.type
_entity.pdbx_description
1 polymer ?
#
loop_
_entity_poly.entity_id
_entity_poly.type
_entity_poly.pdbx_seq_one_letter_code
_entity_poly.pdbx_strand_id
1 'polypeptide(L)'
;RQRGITIQSAATYTLWKDHNINIIDTPGHVDFTVEVERSLRVLDGAILVLCAVGGVQSQSLTVNRQMRRYNVPCLAFINKLDRMGANPERVLAQMRSKLKHHAAFLQLPIGLESNCKGVVDLVAQNSIYFDGEFGETVRLDEVPQGMRAESAERRHELIEHLSNCDEAFGELYLEDRPIEIADLKGAIRRSCLRRVFTPVLVGTALKNKGVQPLLDAVLDYLPNPGEVDNYALRESEGAEPEKVRLDPARSGDKMFLSLAFKLEAGKFGQLTYMRCYQGMLRKGDVIYNTRTQRKVRAARLVRLHSNTMEEVDEVYAGDIFATFGVDCASGDTFVTDPRSDLSCESIYVPEPVVSMSIQPANNKDRDNFSKAVARFTKEDPTFQFYYDVDNKETIVSG
;
A
#
# COMPACT_ATOMS: atom_id res chain seq x y z
N ARG A 1 11.73 -7.33 -15.29
CA ARG A 1 12.12 -8.76 -15.44
C ARG A 1 13.64 -8.96 -15.57
N GLN A 2 14.34 -8.40 -16.57
CA GLN A 2 15.80 -8.62 -16.73
C GLN A 2 16.66 -8.12 -15.56
N ARG A 3 16.24 -7.02 -14.90
CA ARG A 3 16.99 -6.43 -13.76
C ARG A 3 16.55 -6.92 -12.37
N GLY A 4 15.52 -7.79 -12.28
CA GLY A 4 15.02 -8.29 -10.99
C GLY A 4 14.47 -7.23 -10.02
N ILE A 5 14.18 -6.02 -10.49
CA ILE A 5 13.60 -4.91 -9.70
C ILE A 5 12.19 -4.57 -10.20
N THR A 6 11.32 -4.17 -9.26
CA THR A 6 10.01 -3.57 -9.54
C THR A 6 10.23 -2.09 -9.89
N ILE A 7 9.66 -1.64 -11.02
CA ILE A 7 9.76 -0.27 -11.53
C ILE A 7 8.40 0.41 -11.45
N GLN A 8 7.38 -0.23 -12.04
CA GLN A 8 5.99 0.20 -11.94
C GLN A 8 5.29 -0.61 -10.87
N SER A 9 4.35 0.03 -10.16
CA SER A 9 3.51 -0.67 -9.20
C SER A 9 2.69 -1.78 -9.87
N ALA A 10 2.60 -2.97 -9.27
CA ALA A 10 1.79 -4.07 -9.77
C ALA A 10 0.56 -4.25 -8.89
N ALA A 11 -0.63 -4.28 -9.49
CA ALA A 11 -1.88 -4.51 -8.76
C ALA A 11 -2.39 -5.92 -9.05
N THR A 12 -2.70 -6.67 -7.98
CA THR A 12 -3.34 -7.99 -8.06
C THR A 12 -4.36 -8.11 -6.94
N TYR A 13 -5.41 -8.91 -7.14
CA TYR A 13 -6.29 -9.31 -6.04
C TYR A 13 -6.09 -10.79 -5.69
N THR A 14 -6.39 -11.16 -4.45
CA THR A 14 -6.41 -12.55 -3.96
C THR A 14 -7.51 -12.74 -2.92
N LEU A 15 -7.92 -13.99 -2.69
CA LEU A 15 -8.84 -14.37 -1.63
C LEU A 15 -8.07 -15.03 -0.49
N TRP A 16 -8.30 -14.58 0.74
CA TRP A 16 -7.76 -15.19 1.96
C TRP A 16 -8.89 -15.32 2.99
N LYS A 17 -9.22 -16.55 3.38
CA LYS A 17 -10.32 -16.85 4.34
C LYS A 17 -11.62 -16.11 4.00
N ASP A 18 -12.06 -16.20 2.75
CA ASP A 18 -13.26 -15.52 2.21
C ASP A 18 -13.22 -13.98 2.20
N HIS A 19 -12.05 -13.37 2.46
CA HIS A 19 -11.84 -11.93 2.34
C HIS A 19 -11.06 -11.61 1.05
N ASN A 20 -11.50 -10.59 0.33
CA ASN A 20 -10.79 -10.10 -0.85
C ASN A 20 -9.69 -9.12 -0.42
N ILE A 21 -8.46 -9.37 -0.85
CA ILE A 21 -7.29 -8.54 -0.59
C ILE A 21 -6.76 -8.03 -1.93
N ASN A 22 -6.80 -6.71 -2.13
CA ASN A 22 -6.14 -6.04 -3.24
C ASN A 22 -4.72 -5.66 -2.82
N ILE A 23 -3.72 -6.22 -3.49
CA ILE A 23 -2.30 -6.00 -3.23
C ILE A 23 -1.75 -5.08 -4.31
N ILE A 24 -1.10 -3.99 -3.88
CA ILE A 24 -0.29 -3.15 -4.75
C ILE A 24 1.17 -3.33 -4.34
N ASP A 25 1.97 -3.98 -5.19
CA ASP A 25 3.43 -4.06 -5.02
C ASP A 25 4.05 -2.75 -5.47
N THR A 26 4.73 -2.06 -4.56
CA THR A 26 5.34 -0.74 -4.82
C THR A 26 6.85 -0.87 -5.05
N PRO A 27 7.45 -0.08 -5.95
CA PRO A 27 8.90 -0.06 -6.11
C PRO A 27 9.59 0.44 -4.84
N GLY A 28 10.71 -0.21 -4.45
CA GLY A 28 11.50 0.17 -3.29
C GLY A 28 12.69 1.07 -3.58
N HIS A 29 12.85 1.52 -4.84
CA HIS A 29 13.99 2.34 -5.28
C HIS A 29 13.70 3.84 -5.12
N VAL A 30 14.74 4.63 -4.86
CA VAL A 30 14.63 6.10 -4.63
C VAL A 30 14.09 6.85 -5.85
N ASP A 31 14.46 6.40 -7.04
CA ASP A 31 14.04 7.05 -8.29
C ASP A 31 12.55 6.88 -8.62
N PHE A 32 11.86 5.92 -7.98
CA PHE A 32 10.44 5.63 -8.23
C PHE A 32 9.56 6.01 -7.04
N THR A 33 9.96 7.03 -6.29
CA THR A 33 9.23 7.50 -5.10
C THR A 33 7.83 8.00 -5.43
N VAL A 34 7.60 8.56 -6.63
CA VAL A 34 6.26 8.99 -7.09
C VAL A 34 5.28 7.82 -7.23
N GLU A 35 5.75 6.64 -7.66
CA GLU A 35 4.92 5.43 -7.71
C GLU A 35 4.49 4.99 -6.31
N VAL A 36 5.36 5.17 -5.31
CA VAL A 36 5.02 4.93 -3.90
C VAL A 36 4.02 5.95 -3.38
N GLU A 37 4.19 7.25 -3.66
CA GLU A 37 3.23 8.32 -3.29
C GLU A 37 1.82 8.01 -3.81
N ARG A 38 1.75 7.69 -5.11
CA ARG A 38 0.52 7.33 -5.82
C ARG A 38 -0.14 6.09 -5.23
N SER A 39 0.65 5.06 -4.92
CA SER A 39 0.12 3.84 -4.32
C SER A 39 -0.40 4.11 -2.91
N LEU A 40 0.36 4.80 -2.07
CA LEU A 40 -0.03 5.12 -0.70
C LEU A 40 -1.28 6.01 -0.61
N ARG A 41 -1.51 6.89 -1.59
CA ARG A 41 -2.74 7.69 -1.64
C ARG A 41 -4.01 6.85 -1.83
N VAL A 42 -3.85 5.68 -2.46
CA VAL A 42 -4.92 4.78 -2.89
C VAL A 42 -5.05 3.57 -1.96
N LEU A 43 -4.11 3.35 -1.05
CA LEU A 43 -4.13 2.21 -0.13
C LEU A 43 -4.78 2.57 1.21
N ASP A 44 -5.48 1.60 1.79
CA ASP A 44 -6.09 1.72 3.12
C ASP A 44 -5.17 1.24 4.24
N GLY A 45 -4.20 0.38 3.90
CA GLY A 45 -3.20 -0.14 4.82
C GLY A 45 -1.93 -0.52 4.07
N ALA A 46 -0.83 -0.63 4.81
CA ALA A 46 0.48 -0.94 4.25
C ALA A 46 1.21 -2.04 5.04
N ILE A 47 2.09 -2.77 4.36
CA ILE A 47 3.04 -3.69 4.98
C ILE A 47 4.45 -3.15 4.75
N LEU A 48 5.07 -2.63 5.80
CA LEU A 48 6.45 -2.17 5.78
C LEU A 48 7.40 -3.37 5.89
N VAL A 49 7.94 -3.81 4.77
CA VAL A 49 8.89 -4.92 4.72
C VAL A 49 10.31 -4.43 5.02
N LEU A 50 10.95 -4.99 6.04
CA LEU A 50 12.32 -4.69 6.42
C LEU A 50 13.22 -5.93 6.31
N CYS A 51 14.47 -5.75 5.92
CA CYS A 51 15.43 -6.83 5.81
C CYS A 51 16.05 -7.15 7.18
N ALA A 52 16.01 -8.41 7.64
CA ALA A 52 16.62 -8.84 8.90
C ALA A 52 18.12 -8.52 9.01
N VAL A 53 18.83 -8.47 7.87
CA VAL A 53 20.27 -8.17 7.81
C VAL A 53 20.52 -6.68 7.57
N GLY A 54 19.74 -6.03 6.70
CA GLY A 54 19.96 -4.63 6.30
C GLY A 54 19.35 -3.62 7.27
N GLY A 55 18.31 -4.00 7.99
CA GLY A 55 17.55 -3.14 8.89
C GLY A 55 16.90 -1.95 8.18
N VAL A 56 16.82 -0.83 8.89
CA VAL A 56 16.26 0.44 8.40
C VAL A 56 17.29 1.17 7.55
N GLN A 57 16.95 1.38 6.28
CA GLN A 57 17.75 2.09 5.29
C GLN A 57 17.18 3.48 4.98
N SER A 58 17.88 4.29 4.19
CA SER A 58 17.41 5.63 3.78
C SER A 58 16.07 5.57 3.04
N GLN A 59 15.88 4.54 2.22
CA GLN A 59 14.63 4.30 1.49
C GLN A 59 13.47 4.02 2.45
N SER A 60 13.71 3.22 3.49
CA SER A 60 12.70 2.94 4.53
C SER A 60 12.25 4.21 5.25
N LEU A 61 13.16 5.17 5.46
CA LEU A 61 12.84 6.47 6.05
C LEU A 61 11.98 7.32 5.11
N THR A 62 12.26 7.33 3.81
CA THR A 62 11.46 8.04 2.82
C THR A 62 10.05 7.49 2.77
N VAL A 63 9.89 6.17 2.59
CA VAL A 63 8.57 5.52 2.57
C VAL A 63 7.81 5.75 3.87
N ASN A 64 8.50 5.74 5.02
CA ASN A 64 7.85 6.06 6.29
C ASN A 64 7.28 7.48 6.35
N ARG A 65 8.02 8.48 5.83
CA ARG A 65 7.51 9.86 5.73
C ARG A 65 6.28 9.94 4.83
N GLN A 66 6.27 9.20 3.73
CA GLN A 66 5.12 9.15 2.79
C GLN A 66 3.90 8.50 3.46
N MET A 67 4.07 7.35 4.12
CA MET A 67 3.00 6.72 4.90
C MET A 67 2.48 7.67 5.99
N ARG A 68 3.37 8.45 6.62
CA ARG A 68 2.99 9.47 7.60
C ARG A 68 2.14 10.58 7.00
N ARG A 69 2.45 11.04 5.78
CA ARG A 69 1.70 12.10 5.10
C ARG A 69 0.25 11.70 4.83
N TYR A 70 0.01 10.48 4.37
CA TYR A 70 -1.34 10.00 4.03
C TYR A 70 -2.06 9.28 5.18
N ASN A 71 -1.46 9.28 6.38
CA ASN A 71 -2.00 8.64 7.55
C ASN A 71 -2.37 7.14 7.36
N VAL A 72 -1.55 6.38 6.64
CA VAL A 72 -1.83 4.96 6.31
C VAL A 72 -1.40 4.02 7.45
N PRO A 73 -2.31 3.26 8.07
CA PRO A 73 -1.99 2.20 9.04
C PRO A 73 -1.01 1.18 8.48
N CYS A 74 -0.04 0.74 9.29
CA CYS A 74 0.98 -0.18 8.81
C CYS A 74 1.30 -1.32 9.76
N LEU A 75 1.44 -2.51 9.19
CA LEU A 75 2.14 -3.64 9.80
C LEU A 75 3.60 -3.61 9.37
N ALA A 76 4.51 -4.08 10.23
CA ALA A 76 5.89 -4.31 9.83
C ALA A 76 6.18 -5.79 9.69
N PHE A 77 6.90 -6.17 8.64
CA PHE A 77 7.32 -7.54 8.40
C PHE A 77 8.84 -7.61 8.22
N ILE A 78 9.53 -8.23 9.18
CA ILE A 78 10.97 -8.48 9.08
C ILE A 78 11.18 -9.76 8.27
N ASN A 79 11.63 -9.57 7.04
CA ASN A 79 11.84 -10.63 6.07
C ASN A 79 13.33 -11.05 6.00
N LYS A 80 13.60 -12.17 5.33
CA LYS A 80 14.94 -12.72 5.07
C LYS A 80 15.67 -13.19 6.31
N LEU A 81 14.93 -13.78 7.26
CA LEU A 81 15.50 -14.43 8.44
C LEU A 81 16.46 -15.58 8.11
N ASP A 82 16.37 -16.13 6.90
CA ASP A 82 17.21 -17.22 6.38
C ASP A 82 18.63 -16.79 5.99
N ARG A 83 18.94 -15.48 5.99
CA ARG A 83 20.26 -14.96 5.61
C ARG A 83 21.22 -14.91 6.79
N MET A 84 22.50 -15.16 6.52
CA MET A 84 23.55 -15.02 7.53
C MET A 84 23.60 -13.60 8.11
N GLY A 85 23.70 -13.50 9.43
CA GLY A 85 23.68 -12.24 10.16
C GLY A 85 22.28 -11.62 10.30
N ALA A 86 21.21 -12.41 10.11
CA ALA A 86 19.85 -11.98 10.42
C ALA A 86 19.75 -11.64 11.91
N ASN A 87 19.27 -10.43 12.23
CA ASN A 87 19.08 -10.00 13.61
C ASN A 87 17.79 -9.17 13.71
N PRO A 88 16.65 -9.80 14.00
CA PRO A 88 15.35 -9.13 14.06
C PRO A 88 15.26 -8.13 15.21
N GLU A 89 15.86 -8.40 16.37
CA GLU A 89 15.84 -7.49 17.52
C GLU A 89 16.52 -6.15 17.20
N ARG A 90 17.66 -6.20 16.49
CA ARG A 90 18.33 -5.00 16.00
C ARG A 90 17.44 -4.22 15.04
N VAL A 91 16.66 -4.89 14.18
CA VAL A 91 15.72 -4.21 13.28
C VAL A 91 14.60 -3.55 14.07
N LEU A 92 14.02 -4.20 15.08
CA LEU A 92 13.03 -3.60 15.98
C LEU A 92 13.60 -2.36 16.69
N ALA A 93 14.82 -2.45 17.23
CA ALA A 93 15.50 -1.33 17.87
C ALA A 93 15.73 -0.17 16.88
N GLN A 94 16.06 -0.46 15.61
CA GLN A 94 16.18 0.55 14.56
C GLN A 94 14.83 1.17 14.18
N MET A 95 13.74 0.41 14.16
CA MET A 95 12.40 0.97 13.95
C MET A 95 12.04 1.98 15.03
N ARG A 96 12.26 1.64 16.30
CA ARG A 96 12.02 2.53 17.44
C ARG A 96 12.91 3.78 17.39
N SER A 97 14.21 3.60 17.17
CA SER A 97 15.18 4.69 17.24
C SER A 97 15.21 5.59 16.00
N LYS A 98 15.17 5.03 14.79
CA LYS A 98 15.30 5.75 13.51
C LYS A 98 13.97 6.13 12.89
N LEU A 99 13.00 5.21 12.85
CA LEU A 99 11.68 5.50 12.28
C LEU A 99 10.77 6.23 13.29
N LYS A 100 11.09 6.15 14.58
CA LYS A 100 10.27 6.68 15.69
C LYS A 100 8.91 5.99 15.82
N HIS A 101 8.84 4.71 15.47
CA HIS A 101 7.63 3.91 15.67
C HIS A 101 7.59 3.36 17.09
N HIS A 102 6.42 3.41 17.71
CA HIS A 102 6.14 2.59 18.89
C HIS A 102 5.80 1.18 18.40
N ALA A 103 6.78 0.29 18.41
CA ALA A 103 6.66 -1.02 17.78
C ALA A 103 7.04 -2.12 18.77
N ALA A 104 6.38 -3.28 18.69
CA ALA A 104 6.75 -4.47 19.45
C ALA A 104 6.48 -5.73 18.62
N PHE A 105 7.16 -6.82 18.97
CA PHE A 105 6.95 -8.11 18.31
C PHE A 105 5.55 -8.64 18.60
N LEU A 106 4.87 -9.11 17.56
CA LEU A 106 3.78 -10.07 17.68
C LEU A 106 4.29 -11.51 17.57
N GLN A 107 5.47 -11.69 16.98
CA GLN A 107 6.04 -12.99 16.70
C GLN A 107 7.53 -13.03 16.95
N LEU A 108 8.02 -14.17 17.43
CA LEU A 108 9.45 -14.47 17.56
C LEU A 108 9.85 -15.59 16.59
N PRO A 109 11.03 -15.53 15.96
CA PRO A 109 11.44 -16.59 15.05
C PRO A 109 11.98 -17.80 15.82
N ILE A 110 11.59 -19.00 15.40
CA ILE A 110 12.15 -20.25 15.91
C ILE A 110 13.40 -20.58 15.11
N GLY A 111 14.55 -20.15 15.64
CA GLY A 111 15.84 -20.22 14.98
C GLY A 111 16.01 -19.14 13.90
N LEU A 112 17.24 -18.99 13.43
CA LEU A 112 17.64 -18.02 12.41
C LEU A 112 18.44 -18.71 11.31
N GLU A 113 18.63 -18.02 10.19
CA GLU A 113 19.43 -18.48 9.06
C GLU A 113 18.89 -19.82 8.51
N SER A 114 19.78 -20.80 8.30
CA SER A 114 19.41 -22.16 7.90
C SER A 114 18.54 -22.90 8.93
N ASN A 115 18.57 -22.47 10.20
CA ASN A 115 17.82 -23.07 11.30
C ASN A 115 16.44 -22.45 11.52
N CYS A 116 15.98 -21.55 10.64
CA CYS A 116 14.63 -20.97 10.73
C CYS A 116 13.55 -22.03 10.43
N LYS A 117 12.91 -22.52 11.49
CA LYS A 117 11.92 -23.61 11.46
C LYS A 117 10.48 -23.14 11.49
N GLY A 118 10.21 -22.02 12.14
CA GLY A 118 8.85 -21.53 12.39
C GLY A 118 8.85 -20.20 13.12
N VAL A 119 7.70 -19.84 13.68
CA VAL A 119 7.54 -18.63 14.51
C VAL A 119 6.73 -18.97 15.77
N VAL A 120 6.96 -18.23 16.86
CA VAL A 120 6.12 -18.24 18.06
C VAL A 120 5.17 -17.07 17.96
N ASP A 121 3.87 -17.30 18.10
CA ASP A 121 2.85 -16.26 18.21
C ASP A 121 2.73 -15.82 19.67
N LEU A 122 3.06 -14.56 19.95
CA LEU A 122 3.00 -13.98 21.30
C LEU A 122 1.58 -13.65 21.75
N VAL A 123 0.64 -13.51 20.81
CA VAL A 123 -0.77 -13.25 21.11
C VAL A 123 -1.46 -14.55 21.52
N ALA A 124 -1.36 -15.58 20.67
CA ALA A 124 -1.99 -16.88 20.91
C ALA A 124 -1.18 -17.82 21.83
N GLN A 125 0.08 -17.49 22.12
CA GLN A 125 0.98 -18.28 22.97
C GLN A 125 1.21 -19.72 22.45
N ASN A 126 1.36 -19.87 21.13
CA ASN A 126 1.67 -21.14 20.48
C ASN A 126 2.85 -20.99 19.51
N SER A 127 3.42 -22.11 19.09
CA SER A 127 4.38 -22.14 17.99
C SER A 127 3.70 -22.57 16.69
N ILE A 128 4.19 -22.00 15.59
CA ILE A 128 3.68 -22.21 14.25
C ILE A 128 4.82 -22.75 13.40
N TYR A 129 4.64 -23.97 12.90
CA TYR A 129 5.53 -24.62 11.95
C TYR A 129 4.88 -24.68 10.57
N PHE A 130 5.72 -24.62 9.55
CA PHE A 130 5.30 -24.58 8.15
C PHE A 130 5.83 -25.82 7.45
N ASP A 131 4.95 -26.81 7.28
CA ASP A 131 5.24 -28.08 6.65
C ASP A 131 4.79 -28.04 5.17
N GLY A 132 5.45 -28.84 4.32
CA GLY A 132 5.28 -28.83 2.86
C GLY A 132 6.21 -27.86 2.13
N GLU A 133 6.35 -28.01 0.81
CA GLU A 133 7.30 -27.21 0.01
C GLU A 133 6.94 -25.71 -0.04
N PHE A 134 5.63 -25.41 -0.01
CA PHE A 134 5.10 -24.04 -0.06
C PHE A 134 4.47 -23.57 1.26
N GLY A 135 4.72 -24.29 2.36
CA GLY A 135 4.09 -23.99 3.65
C GLY A 135 2.57 -24.19 3.63
N GLU A 136 2.11 -25.18 2.89
CA GLU A 136 0.69 -25.48 2.69
C GLU A 136 0.03 -26.00 3.98
N THR A 137 0.82 -26.68 4.81
CA THR A 137 0.35 -27.23 6.09
C THR A 137 0.91 -26.40 7.23
N VAL A 138 0.04 -25.61 7.86
CA VAL A 138 0.37 -24.84 9.06
C VAL A 138 0.10 -25.71 10.29
N ARG A 139 1.15 -26.08 11.01
CA ARG A 139 1.06 -26.91 12.22
C ARG A 139 1.26 -26.06 13.46
N LEU A 140 0.27 -26.07 14.34
CA LEU A 140 0.34 -25.43 15.66
C LEU A 140 0.89 -26.41 16.69
N ASP A 141 1.72 -25.92 17.61
CA ASP A 141 2.34 -26.71 18.67
C ASP A 141 2.58 -25.81 19.91
N GLU A 142 3.03 -26.40 21.02
CA GLU A 142 3.42 -25.64 22.21
C GLU A 142 4.67 -24.79 21.97
N VAL A 143 4.86 -23.74 22.78
CA VAL A 143 6.10 -22.94 22.72
C VAL A 143 7.29 -23.81 23.14
N PRO A 144 8.36 -23.90 22.32
CA PRO A 144 9.55 -24.69 22.63
C PRO A 144 10.14 -24.34 23.99
N GLN A 145 10.56 -25.34 24.76
CA GLN A 145 10.99 -25.16 26.15
C GLN A 145 12.07 -24.08 26.30
N GLY A 146 13.05 -24.03 25.40
CA GLY A 146 14.13 -23.04 25.43
C GLY A 146 13.69 -21.60 25.12
N MET A 147 12.52 -21.41 24.53
CA MET A 147 11.97 -20.09 24.18
C MET A 147 10.86 -19.62 25.12
N ARG A 148 10.42 -20.44 26.09
CA ARG A 148 9.30 -20.08 26.98
C ARG A 148 9.59 -18.80 27.80
N ALA A 149 10.80 -18.66 28.31
CA ALA A 149 11.21 -17.48 29.06
C ALA A 149 11.23 -16.22 28.19
N GLU A 150 11.88 -16.28 27.03
CA GLU A 150 11.93 -15.18 26.06
C GLU A 150 10.54 -14.80 25.55
N SER A 151 9.69 -15.79 25.23
CA SER A 151 8.31 -15.58 24.81
C SER A 151 7.48 -14.86 25.88
N ALA A 152 7.63 -15.25 27.15
CA ALA A 152 6.94 -14.59 28.25
C ALA A 152 7.41 -13.14 28.45
N GLU A 153 8.72 -12.90 28.39
CA GLU A 153 9.32 -11.56 28.47
C GLU A 153 8.84 -10.66 27.33
N ARG A 154 8.90 -11.13 26.09
CA ARG A 154 8.48 -10.37 24.91
C ARG A 154 6.97 -10.15 24.85
N ARG A 155 6.18 -11.08 25.38
CA ARG A 155 4.74 -10.88 25.56
C ARG A 155 4.47 -9.79 26.60
N HIS A 156 5.20 -9.77 27.71
CA HIS A 156 5.07 -8.72 28.71
C HIS A 156 5.43 -7.35 28.13
N GLU A 157 6.54 -7.26 27.39
CA GLU A 157 6.92 -6.06 26.63
C GLU A 157 5.82 -5.61 25.65
N LEU A 158 5.21 -6.54 24.91
CA LEU A 158 4.09 -6.25 24.01
C LEU A 158 2.90 -5.62 24.77
N ILE A 159 2.53 -6.21 25.92
CA ILE A 159 1.42 -5.72 26.76
C ILE A 159 1.73 -4.32 27.28
N GLU A 160 2.94 -4.09 27.80
CA GLU A 160 3.39 -2.78 28.30
C GLU A 160 3.35 -1.71 27.20
N HIS A 161 3.81 -2.05 25.99
CA HIS A 161 3.74 -1.11 24.88
C HIS A 161 2.28 -0.82 24.47
N LEU A 162 1.39 -1.81 24.50
CA LEU A 162 -0.02 -1.61 24.16
C LEU A 162 -0.75 -0.81 25.24
N SER A 163 -0.49 -1.04 26.53
CA SER A 163 -1.09 -0.26 27.62
C SER A 163 -0.73 1.22 27.56
N ASN A 164 0.45 1.55 27.02
CA ASN A 164 0.86 2.94 26.78
C ASN A 164 0.18 3.59 25.56
N CYS A 165 -0.44 2.78 24.67
CA CYS A 165 -1.00 3.24 23.39
C CYS A 165 -2.53 3.18 23.30
N ASP A 166 -3.17 2.33 24.11
CA ASP A 166 -4.61 2.12 24.13
C ASP A 166 -5.14 2.31 25.54
N GLU A 167 -5.95 3.35 25.75
CA GLU A 167 -6.44 3.75 27.08
C GLU A 167 -7.26 2.64 27.74
N ALA A 168 -8.19 2.03 27.00
CA ALA A 168 -9.04 0.95 27.52
C ALA A 168 -8.20 -0.29 27.92
N PHE A 169 -7.19 -0.64 27.13
CA PHE A 169 -6.27 -1.73 27.46
C PHE A 169 -5.33 -1.36 28.62
N GLY A 170 -4.93 -0.10 28.71
CA GLY A 170 -4.15 0.44 29.83
C GLY A 170 -4.88 0.35 31.15
N GLU A 171 -6.17 0.67 31.18
CA GLU A 171 -7.03 0.50 32.36
C GLU A 171 -7.12 -0.97 32.79
N LEU A 172 -7.36 -1.89 31.84
CA LEU A 172 -7.39 -3.33 32.12
C LEU A 172 -6.08 -3.83 32.73
N TYR A 173 -4.94 -3.34 32.22
CA TYR A 173 -3.61 -3.69 32.72
C TYR A 173 -3.35 -3.12 34.13
N LEU A 174 -3.71 -1.86 34.38
CA LEU A 174 -3.53 -1.20 35.68
C LEU A 174 -4.35 -1.83 36.80
N GLU A 175 -5.51 -2.40 36.47
CA GLU A 175 -6.37 -3.11 37.43
C GLU A 175 -5.96 -4.57 37.67
N ASP A 176 -4.82 -5.02 37.13
CA ASP A 176 -4.34 -6.41 37.21
C ASP A 176 -5.38 -7.44 36.73
N ARG A 177 -6.25 -7.05 35.79
CA ARG A 177 -7.26 -7.97 35.23
C ARG A 177 -6.60 -8.98 34.28
N PRO A 178 -7.12 -10.22 34.21
CA PRO A 178 -6.62 -11.19 33.24
C PRO A 178 -6.86 -10.67 31.81
N ILE A 179 -5.79 -10.59 31.02
CA ILE A 179 -5.84 -10.15 29.62
C ILE A 179 -6.17 -11.35 28.73
N GLU A 180 -7.35 -11.33 28.09
CA GLU A 180 -7.71 -12.34 27.11
C GLU A 180 -7.10 -12.05 25.73
N ILE A 181 -7.09 -13.06 24.87
CA ILE A 181 -6.60 -12.92 23.48
C ILE A 181 -7.42 -11.88 22.72
N ALA A 182 -8.73 -11.83 22.94
CA ALA A 182 -9.63 -10.87 22.29
C ALA A 182 -9.29 -9.42 22.68
N ASP A 183 -9.00 -9.17 23.96
CA ASP A 183 -8.59 -7.85 24.44
C ASP A 183 -7.29 -7.39 23.77
N LEU A 184 -6.31 -8.29 23.73
CA LEU A 184 -5.00 -8.03 23.13
C LEU A 184 -5.14 -7.75 21.62
N LYS A 185 -5.89 -8.57 20.88
CA LYS A 185 -6.16 -8.33 19.45
C LYS A 185 -6.89 -7.01 19.21
N GLY A 186 -7.89 -6.70 20.04
CA GLY A 186 -8.65 -5.46 19.96
C GLY A 186 -7.77 -4.23 20.19
N ALA A 187 -6.89 -4.26 21.19
CA ALA A 187 -5.94 -3.19 21.47
C ALA A 187 -4.94 -3.01 20.31
N ILE A 188 -4.35 -4.11 19.81
CA ILE A 188 -3.44 -4.08 18.65
C ILE A 188 -4.13 -3.41 17.46
N ARG A 189 -5.35 -3.82 17.12
CA ARG A 189 -6.12 -3.25 16.01
C ARG A 189 -6.34 -1.75 16.21
N ARG A 190 -6.93 -1.32 17.34
CA ARG A 190 -7.22 0.10 17.60
C ARG A 190 -5.96 0.96 17.54
N SER A 191 -4.87 0.53 18.16
CA SER A 191 -3.60 1.27 18.15
C SER A 191 -2.92 1.27 16.78
N CYS A 192 -3.04 0.19 16.00
CA CYS A 192 -2.52 0.09 14.63
C CYS A 192 -3.25 1.06 13.69
N LEU A 193 -4.60 1.07 13.73
CA LEU A 193 -5.42 1.97 12.91
C LEU A 193 -5.15 3.46 13.22
N ARG A 194 -4.92 3.78 14.50
CA ARG A 194 -4.52 5.13 14.94
C ARG A 194 -3.07 5.49 14.64
N ARG A 195 -2.26 4.53 14.16
CA ARG A 195 -0.82 4.67 13.88
C ARG A 195 0.02 5.08 15.08
N VAL A 196 -0.48 4.79 16.28
CA VAL A 196 0.27 4.98 17.53
C VAL A 196 1.07 3.73 17.89
N PHE A 197 0.72 2.57 17.34
CA PHE A 197 1.47 1.32 17.49
C PHE A 197 1.71 0.67 16.12
N THR A 198 2.87 0.03 15.94
CA THR A 198 3.21 -0.75 14.74
C THR A 198 3.49 -2.20 15.12
N PRO A 199 2.58 -3.13 14.79
CA PRO A 199 2.79 -4.55 15.05
C PRO A 199 3.90 -5.12 14.18
N VAL A 200 4.85 -5.85 14.77
CA VAL A 200 6.01 -6.42 14.06
C VAL A 200 5.90 -7.93 13.95
N LEU A 201 5.78 -8.42 12.72
CA LEU A 201 5.81 -9.83 12.37
C LEU A 201 7.16 -10.19 11.74
N VAL A 202 7.48 -11.48 11.71
CA VAL A 202 8.78 -11.96 11.24
C VAL A 202 8.61 -13.19 10.34
N GLY A 203 9.49 -13.37 9.36
CA GLY A 203 9.44 -14.54 8.50
C GLY A 203 10.50 -14.58 7.41
N THR A 204 10.40 -15.60 6.56
CA THR A 204 11.22 -15.75 5.36
C THR A 204 10.34 -16.12 4.18
N ALA A 205 10.12 -15.12 3.31
CA ALA A 205 9.36 -15.32 2.08
C ALA A 205 10.06 -16.30 1.11
N LEU A 206 11.40 -16.37 1.12
CA LEU A 206 12.14 -17.29 0.25
C LEU A 206 11.93 -18.76 0.64
N LYS A 207 11.75 -19.04 1.93
CA LYS A 207 11.53 -20.39 2.46
C LYS A 207 10.06 -20.63 2.84
N ASN A 208 9.14 -19.78 2.39
CA ASN A 208 7.69 -19.90 2.59
C ASN A 208 7.27 -20.02 4.07
N LYS A 209 7.95 -19.30 4.99
CA LYS A 209 7.61 -19.31 6.43
C LYS A 209 7.20 -17.93 6.91
N GLY A 210 6.10 -17.84 7.65
CA GLY A 210 5.61 -16.60 8.26
C GLY A 210 4.77 -15.71 7.35
N VAL A 211 4.44 -16.14 6.12
CA VAL A 211 3.57 -15.39 5.20
C VAL A 211 2.08 -15.58 5.57
N GLN A 212 1.69 -16.77 5.98
CA GLN A 212 0.32 -17.12 6.36
C GLN A 212 -0.13 -16.32 7.58
N PRO A 213 0.65 -16.23 8.68
CA PRO A 213 0.29 -15.39 9.82
C PRO A 213 0.31 -13.88 9.49
N LEU A 214 1.11 -13.46 8.50
CA LEU A 214 1.08 -12.08 8.01
C LEU A 214 -0.24 -11.77 7.30
N LEU A 215 -0.76 -12.70 6.48
CA LEU A 215 -2.08 -12.55 5.86
C LEU A 215 -3.21 -12.55 6.90
N ASP A 216 -3.09 -13.36 7.95
CA ASP A 216 -4.01 -13.32 9.09
C ASP A 216 -3.96 -11.97 9.81
N ALA A 217 -2.76 -11.43 10.06
CA ALA A 217 -2.58 -10.13 10.68
C ALA A 217 -3.13 -8.98 9.84
N VAL A 218 -3.10 -9.09 8.50
CA VAL A 218 -3.74 -8.12 7.60
C VAL A 218 -5.24 -8.05 7.88
N LEU A 219 -5.92 -9.20 7.97
CA LEU A 219 -7.36 -9.23 8.28
C LEU A 219 -7.65 -8.74 9.69
N ASP A 220 -6.85 -9.18 10.68
CA ASP A 220 -7.09 -8.88 12.09
C ASP A 220 -6.82 -7.39 12.42
N TYR A 221 -5.80 -6.76 11.81
CA TYR A 221 -5.26 -5.48 12.30
C TYR A 221 -5.25 -4.33 11.29
N LEU A 222 -5.43 -4.57 9.98
CA LEU A 222 -5.59 -3.50 8.98
C LEU A 222 -7.06 -3.17 8.73
N PRO A 223 -7.36 -1.95 8.24
CA PRO A 223 -8.75 -1.55 8.04
C PRO A 223 -9.34 -2.16 6.78
N ASN A 224 -10.67 -2.22 6.73
CA ASN A 224 -11.40 -2.35 5.48
C ASN A 224 -11.77 -0.95 4.92
N PRO A 225 -12.13 -0.83 3.64
CA PRO A 225 -12.42 0.47 3.02
C PRO A 225 -13.54 1.28 3.69
N GLY A 226 -14.44 0.64 4.45
CA GLY A 226 -15.51 1.29 5.21
C GLY A 226 -15.06 1.95 6.51
N GLU A 227 -13.88 1.60 7.01
CA GLU A 227 -13.30 2.15 8.25
C GLU A 227 -12.34 3.32 7.99
N VAL A 228 -12.02 3.59 6.71
CA VAL A 228 -11.09 4.67 6.33
C VAL A 228 -11.88 5.91 5.91
N ASP A 229 -11.62 7.02 6.59
CA ASP A 229 -12.18 8.31 6.23
C ASP A 229 -11.50 8.87 4.98
N ASN A 230 -12.24 8.88 3.87
CA ASN A 230 -11.78 9.44 2.61
C ASN A 230 -12.46 10.79 2.34
N TYR A 231 -11.69 11.75 1.83
CA TYR A 231 -12.15 13.11 1.57
C TYR A 231 -11.91 13.48 0.09
N ALA A 232 -12.89 14.18 -0.48
CA ALA A 232 -12.72 14.95 -1.70
C ALA A 232 -12.63 16.45 -1.36
N LEU A 233 -12.07 17.22 -2.29
CA LEU A 233 -12.01 18.66 -2.25
C LEU A 233 -13.14 19.24 -3.09
N ARG A 234 -13.82 20.24 -2.55
CA ARG A 234 -14.68 21.15 -3.29
C ARG A 234 -13.96 22.48 -3.43
N GLU A 235 -13.64 22.87 -4.66
CA GLU A 235 -13.04 24.18 -4.92
C GLU A 235 -14.11 25.27 -4.87
N SER A 236 -13.73 26.44 -4.37
CA SER A 236 -14.55 27.65 -4.37
C SER A 236 -13.66 28.84 -4.71
N GLU A 237 -14.11 29.72 -5.60
CA GLU A 237 -13.31 30.86 -6.04
C GLU A 237 -12.87 31.73 -4.85
N GLY A 238 -11.55 31.91 -4.69
CA GLY A 238 -10.96 32.78 -3.68
C GLY A 238 -10.96 32.25 -2.24
N ALA A 239 -11.29 30.96 -2.03
CA ALA A 239 -11.28 30.32 -0.71
C ALA A 239 -10.43 29.05 -0.70
N GLU A 240 -10.01 28.64 0.50
CA GLU A 240 -9.41 27.31 0.71
C GLU A 240 -10.44 26.22 0.36
N PRO A 241 -10.02 25.13 -0.31
CA PRO A 241 -10.94 24.07 -0.72
C PRO A 241 -11.58 23.39 0.49
N GLU A 242 -12.90 23.21 0.42
CA GLU A 242 -13.66 22.52 1.46
C GLU A 242 -13.42 21.01 1.38
N LYS A 243 -13.11 20.36 2.51
CA LYS A 243 -13.01 18.90 2.59
C LYS A 243 -14.38 18.28 2.79
N VAL A 244 -14.84 17.54 1.78
CA VAL A 244 -16.10 16.80 1.81
C VAL A 244 -15.81 15.33 2.08
N ARG A 245 -16.35 14.80 3.18
CA ARG A 245 -16.25 13.37 3.51
C ARG A 245 -17.03 12.54 2.50
N LEU A 246 -16.36 11.54 1.93
CA LEU A 246 -16.96 10.59 0.99
C LEU A 246 -17.69 9.48 1.75
N ASP A 247 -18.74 8.96 1.12
CA ASP A 247 -19.54 7.88 1.68
C ASP A 247 -18.99 6.52 1.22
N PRO A 248 -18.50 5.66 2.14
CA PRO A 248 -17.94 4.36 1.77
C PRO A 248 -19.03 3.31 1.55
N ALA A 249 -20.32 3.64 1.70
CA ALA A 249 -21.41 2.69 1.46
C ALA A 249 -21.32 2.12 0.04
N ARG A 250 -21.37 0.80 -0.06
CA ARG A 250 -21.36 0.06 -1.33
C ARG A 250 -22.77 0.08 -1.93
N SER A 251 -23.27 1.26 -2.25
CA SER A 251 -24.60 1.48 -2.85
C SER A 251 -24.55 2.48 -4.00
N GLY A 252 -25.59 2.46 -4.83
CA GLY A 252 -25.80 3.44 -5.91
C GLY A 252 -26.48 4.74 -5.44
N ASP A 253 -26.67 4.92 -4.14
CA ASP A 253 -27.44 6.05 -3.57
C ASP A 253 -26.68 7.37 -3.67
N LYS A 254 -25.35 7.29 -3.73
CA LYS A 254 -24.46 8.41 -3.89
C LYS A 254 -23.87 8.41 -5.28
N MET A 255 -23.50 9.61 -5.74
CA MET A 255 -22.79 9.79 -7.00
C MET A 255 -21.48 9.00 -6.97
N PHE A 256 -21.16 8.39 -8.11
CA PHE A 256 -19.87 7.73 -8.31
C PHE A 256 -18.74 8.75 -8.29
N LEU A 257 -17.69 8.45 -7.52
CA LEU A 257 -16.44 9.20 -7.51
C LEU A 257 -15.26 8.23 -7.46
N SER A 258 -14.31 8.40 -8.39
CA SER A 258 -13.10 7.59 -8.46
C SER A 258 -11.87 8.39 -8.86
N LEU A 259 -10.71 7.88 -8.45
CA LEU A 259 -9.39 8.43 -8.79
C LEU A 259 -8.67 7.49 -9.74
N ALA A 260 -8.25 8.00 -10.90
CA ALA A 260 -7.31 7.31 -11.77
C ALA A 260 -5.91 7.44 -11.18
N PHE A 261 -5.31 6.32 -10.76
CA PHE A 261 -4.00 6.36 -10.11
C PHE A 261 -2.90 5.78 -10.99
N LYS A 262 -3.16 4.71 -11.77
CA LYS A 262 -2.14 4.11 -12.62
C LYS A 262 -2.62 4.04 -14.07
N LEU A 263 -1.73 4.39 -14.99
CA LEU A 263 -1.97 4.30 -16.43
C LEU A 263 -1.03 3.25 -17.03
N GLU A 264 -1.57 2.39 -17.89
CA GLU A 264 -0.79 1.36 -18.57
C GLU A 264 -1.19 1.31 -20.05
N ALA A 265 -0.28 1.67 -20.95
CA ALA A 265 -0.53 1.51 -22.37
C ALA A 265 -0.28 0.06 -22.81
N GLY A 266 -1.35 -0.65 -23.16
CA GLY A 266 -1.31 -2.00 -23.70
C GLY A 266 -1.44 -2.03 -25.22
N LYS A 267 -1.31 -3.24 -25.79
CA LYS A 267 -1.57 -3.49 -27.23
C LYS A 267 -3.01 -3.14 -27.66
N PHE A 268 -3.94 -3.19 -26.72
CA PHE A 268 -5.37 -2.96 -26.95
C PHE A 268 -5.83 -1.55 -26.55
N GLY A 269 -4.88 -0.62 -26.33
CA GLY A 269 -5.14 0.74 -25.89
C GLY A 269 -4.72 0.99 -24.44
N GLN A 270 -4.97 2.21 -23.98
CA GLN A 270 -4.68 2.63 -22.61
C GLN A 270 -5.65 1.98 -21.63
N LEU A 271 -5.08 1.27 -20.66
CA LEU A 271 -5.76 0.74 -19.48
C LEU A 271 -5.54 1.73 -18.33
N THR A 272 -6.64 2.19 -17.74
CA THR A 272 -6.62 3.16 -16.65
C THR A 272 -7.13 2.48 -15.38
N TYR A 273 -6.25 2.38 -14.38
CA TYR A 273 -6.57 1.85 -13.07
C TYR A 273 -7.16 2.93 -12.20
N MET A 274 -8.28 2.60 -11.56
CA MET A 274 -9.06 3.52 -10.77
C MET A 274 -9.40 2.89 -9.42
N ARG A 275 -9.48 3.73 -8.38
CA ARG A 275 -10.09 3.38 -7.09
C ARG A 275 -11.41 4.11 -6.97
N CYS A 276 -12.48 3.37 -6.72
CA CYS A 276 -13.79 3.94 -6.39
C CYS A 276 -13.82 4.29 -4.90
N TYR A 277 -14.16 5.53 -4.56
CA TYR A 277 -14.26 5.98 -3.17
C TYR A 277 -15.70 6.12 -2.70
N GLN A 278 -16.65 6.34 -3.62
CA GLN A 278 -18.06 6.53 -3.30
C GLN A 278 -18.92 6.11 -4.49
N GLY A 279 -20.12 5.62 -4.18
CA GLY A 279 -21.13 5.27 -5.16
C GLY A 279 -20.84 3.95 -5.89
N MET A 280 -21.39 3.85 -7.11
CA MET A 280 -21.32 2.66 -7.94
C MET A 280 -21.20 3.05 -9.41
N LEU A 281 -20.46 2.27 -10.19
CA LEU A 281 -20.36 2.41 -11.64
C LEU A 281 -20.72 1.08 -12.31
N ARG A 282 -21.60 1.13 -13.31
CA ARG A 282 -21.98 -0.02 -14.12
C ARG A 282 -21.35 0.03 -15.50
N LYS A 283 -21.19 -1.14 -16.11
CA LYS A 283 -20.75 -1.30 -17.48
C LYS A 283 -21.68 -0.54 -18.43
N GLY A 284 -21.10 0.37 -19.21
CA GLY A 284 -21.81 1.19 -20.18
C GLY A 284 -22.19 2.58 -19.70
N ASP A 285 -22.01 2.89 -18.42
CA ASP A 285 -22.22 4.21 -17.83
C ASP A 285 -21.26 5.26 -18.42
N VAL A 286 -21.62 6.53 -18.26
CA VAL A 286 -20.83 7.68 -18.69
C VAL A 286 -20.22 8.33 -17.46
N ILE A 287 -18.90 8.53 -17.50
CA ILE A 287 -18.13 9.25 -16.50
C ILE A 287 -17.51 10.51 -17.10
N TYR A 288 -17.28 11.50 -16.26
CA TYR A 288 -16.73 12.80 -16.63
C TYR A 288 -15.43 13.02 -15.87
N ASN A 289 -14.40 13.44 -16.59
CA ASN A 289 -13.15 13.87 -15.96
C ASN A 289 -13.36 15.28 -15.39
N THR A 290 -13.19 15.42 -14.08
CA THR A 290 -13.43 16.68 -13.34
C THR A 290 -12.52 17.83 -13.81
N ARG A 291 -11.27 17.54 -14.19
CA ARG A 291 -10.29 18.54 -14.64
C ARG A 291 -10.52 18.99 -16.08
N THR A 292 -10.83 18.06 -16.99
CA THR A 292 -10.95 18.36 -18.43
C THR A 292 -12.39 18.49 -18.92
N GLN A 293 -13.37 18.14 -18.08
CA GLN A 293 -14.79 18.08 -18.38
C GLN A 293 -15.15 17.16 -19.56
N ARG A 294 -14.21 16.29 -19.97
CA ARG A 294 -14.40 15.34 -21.05
C ARG A 294 -15.27 14.17 -20.59
N LYS A 295 -16.29 13.86 -21.38
CA LYS A 295 -17.13 12.68 -21.21
C LYS A 295 -16.45 11.43 -21.75
N VAL A 296 -16.53 10.33 -21.02
CA VAL A 296 -16.01 9.02 -21.41
C VAL A 296 -17.04 7.94 -21.07
N ARG A 297 -17.26 6.99 -21.97
CA ARG A 297 -18.14 5.85 -21.71
C ARG A 297 -17.33 4.68 -21.17
N ALA A 298 -17.68 4.18 -19.99
CA ALA A 298 -17.04 3.03 -19.35
C ALA A 298 -17.54 1.71 -19.99
N ALA A 299 -17.06 1.40 -21.19
CA ALA A 299 -17.58 0.26 -21.97
C ALA A 299 -17.23 -1.12 -21.38
N ARG A 300 -16.09 -1.23 -20.68
CA ARG A 300 -15.61 -2.47 -20.06
C ARG A 300 -14.99 -2.12 -18.71
N LEU A 301 -15.45 -2.77 -17.66
CA LEU A 301 -14.86 -2.72 -16.33
C LEU A 301 -14.14 -4.05 -16.11
N VAL A 302 -12.89 -3.99 -15.65
CA VAL A 302 -12.09 -5.18 -15.39
C VAL A 302 -11.44 -5.14 -14.02
N ARG A 303 -11.33 -6.31 -13.39
CA ARG A 303 -10.47 -6.58 -12.24
C ARG A 303 -9.26 -7.41 -12.69
N LEU A 304 -8.11 -7.18 -12.09
CA LEU A 304 -6.86 -7.84 -12.45
C LEU A 304 -6.49 -8.89 -11.42
N HIS A 305 -6.58 -10.16 -11.83
CA HIS A 305 -6.06 -11.28 -11.07
C HIS A 305 -4.70 -11.67 -11.65
N SER A 306 -3.60 -11.33 -10.99
CA SER A 306 -2.25 -11.60 -11.51
C SER A 306 -2.07 -11.07 -12.95
N ASN A 307 -2.02 -11.96 -13.95
CA ASN A 307 -1.90 -11.62 -15.38
C ASN A 307 -3.21 -11.78 -16.18
N THR A 308 -4.31 -12.16 -15.53
CA THR A 308 -5.61 -12.37 -16.16
C THR A 308 -6.57 -11.22 -15.84
N MET A 309 -7.29 -10.76 -16.85
CA MET A 309 -8.34 -9.75 -16.71
C MET A 309 -9.70 -10.43 -16.58
N GLU A 310 -10.40 -10.16 -15.49
CA GLU A 310 -11.78 -10.57 -15.27
C GLU A 310 -12.71 -9.41 -15.57
N GLU A 311 -13.68 -9.58 -16.48
CA GLU A 311 -14.70 -8.56 -16.72
C GLU A 311 -15.75 -8.59 -15.62
N VAL A 312 -16.13 -7.41 -15.15
CA VAL A 312 -17.21 -7.23 -14.17
C VAL A 312 -18.27 -6.29 -14.72
N ASP A 313 -19.52 -6.48 -14.29
CA ASP A 313 -20.64 -5.63 -14.73
C ASP A 313 -20.77 -4.35 -13.90
N GLU A 314 -20.25 -4.36 -12.67
CA GLU A 314 -20.34 -3.22 -11.76
C GLU A 314 -19.17 -3.19 -10.75
N VAL A 315 -18.88 -1.99 -10.26
CA VAL A 315 -17.88 -1.73 -9.22
C VAL A 315 -18.46 -0.78 -8.17
N TYR A 316 -18.01 -0.94 -6.93
CA TYR A 316 -18.53 -0.21 -5.77
C TYR A 316 -17.42 0.54 -5.03
N ALA A 317 -17.82 1.44 -4.12
CA ALA A 317 -16.92 2.07 -3.16
C ALA A 317 -15.95 1.07 -2.49
N GLY A 318 -14.66 1.41 -2.50
CA GLY A 318 -13.56 0.56 -2.02
C GLY A 318 -12.92 -0.34 -3.07
N ASP A 319 -13.55 -0.55 -4.24
CA ASP A 319 -12.98 -1.40 -5.28
C ASP A 319 -11.85 -0.70 -6.05
N ILE A 320 -10.81 -1.48 -6.37
CA ILE A 320 -9.82 -1.15 -7.39
C ILE A 320 -10.20 -1.90 -8.67
N PHE A 321 -10.31 -1.16 -9.76
CA PHE A 321 -10.68 -1.70 -11.07
C PHE A 321 -9.93 -0.97 -12.17
N ALA A 322 -10.06 -1.44 -13.41
CA ALA A 322 -9.54 -0.74 -14.56
C ALA A 322 -10.58 -0.66 -15.70
N THR A 323 -10.40 0.32 -16.57
CA THR A 323 -11.23 0.54 -17.76
C THR A 323 -10.38 0.93 -18.96
N PHE A 324 -10.85 0.60 -20.15
CA PHE A 324 -10.17 0.86 -21.41
C PHE A 324 -10.62 2.17 -22.04
N GLY A 325 -9.73 2.80 -22.81
CA GLY A 325 -10.09 3.90 -23.70
C GLY A 325 -10.38 5.22 -22.98
N VAL A 326 -9.96 5.34 -21.73
CA VAL A 326 -9.98 6.59 -20.98
C VAL A 326 -8.68 7.34 -21.26
N ASP A 327 -8.76 8.47 -21.97
CA ASP A 327 -7.64 9.41 -22.12
C ASP A 327 -7.61 10.37 -20.93
N CYS A 328 -6.68 10.15 -20.01
CA CYS A 328 -6.49 10.98 -18.82
C CYS A 328 -5.04 10.95 -18.35
N ALA A 329 -4.74 11.79 -17.35
CA ALA A 329 -3.49 11.73 -16.60
C ALA A 329 -3.70 10.93 -15.30
N SER A 330 -2.61 10.41 -14.73
CA SER A 330 -2.64 9.90 -13.36
C SER A 330 -2.94 11.07 -12.39
N GLY A 331 -3.81 10.83 -11.42
CA GLY A 331 -4.34 11.83 -10.50
C GLY A 331 -5.69 12.43 -10.92
N ASP A 332 -6.18 12.15 -12.13
CA ASP A 332 -7.48 12.67 -12.57
C ASP A 332 -8.65 12.00 -11.81
N THR A 333 -9.63 12.81 -11.41
CA THR A 333 -10.86 12.34 -10.74
C THR A 333 -12.01 12.20 -11.74
N PHE A 334 -12.77 11.12 -11.62
CA PHE A 334 -13.92 10.80 -12.45
C PHE A 334 -15.20 10.71 -11.64
N VAL A 335 -16.26 11.33 -12.17
CA VAL A 335 -17.59 11.41 -11.55
C VAL A 335 -18.70 11.11 -12.55
N THR A 336 -19.89 10.75 -12.09
CA THR A 336 -21.06 10.54 -12.98
C THR A 336 -21.91 11.81 -13.20
N ASP A 337 -21.90 12.80 -12.29
CA ASP A 337 -22.51 14.13 -12.53
C ASP A 337 -21.41 15.15 -12.87
N PRO A 338 -21.38 15.72 -14.09
CA PRO A 338 -20.37 16.72 -14.47
C PRO A 338 -20.50 18.04 -13.71
N ARG A 339 -21.65 18.30 -13.06
CA ARG A 339 -21.84 19.49 -12.21
C ARG A 339 -21.27 19.31 -10.81
N SER A 340 -20.75 18.12 -10.49
CA SER A 340 -19.99 17.91 -9.27
C SER A 340 -18.73 18.76 -9.30
N ASP A 341 -18.58 19.58 -8.27
CA ASP A 341 -17.39 20.36 -7.96
C ASP A 341 -16.36 19.58 -7.12
N LEU A 342 -16.60 18.28 -6.91
CA LEU A 342 -15.73 17.41 -6.14
C LEU A 342 -14.57 16.87 -6.99
N SER A 343 -13.35 17.00 -6.48
CA SER A 343 -12.13 16.37 -6.99
C SER A 343 -11.37 15.67 -5.86
N CYS A 344 -10.62 14.61 -6.16
CA CYS A 344 -9.71 14.03 -5.16
C CYS A 344 -8.50 14.95 -4.93
N GLU A 345 -7.95 14.93 -3.72
CA GLU A 345 -6.66 15.56 -3.43
C GLU A 345 -5.56 15.03 -4.37
N SER A 346 -4.74 15.94 -4.89
CA SER A 346 -3.58 15.60 -5.71
C SER A 346 -2.51 14.87 -4.88
N ILE A 347 -1.68 14.08 -5.57
CA ILE A 347 -0.51 13.47 -4.95
C ILE A 347 0.58 14.53 -4.76
N TYR A 348 1.42 14.34 -3.74
CA TYR A 348 2.65 15.11 -3.63
C TYR A 348 3.62 14.68 -4.73
N VAL A 349 3.99 15.61 -5.62
CA VAL A 349 4.98 15.39 -6.68
C VAL A 349 6.27 16.08 -6.25
N PRO A 350 7.38 15.35 -6.03
CA PRO A 350 8.66 15.96 -5.71
C PRO A 350 9.21 16.76 -6.90
N GLU A 351 10.02 17.78 -6.62
CA GLU A 351 10.71 18.53 -7.67
C GLU A 351 11.80 17.67 -8.34
N PRO A 352 11.92 17.73 -9.68
CA PRO A 352 13.02 17.09 -10.40
C PRO A 352 14.39 17.57 -9.93
N VAL A 353 15.36 16.66 -9.85
CA VAL A 353 16.71 16.96 -9.35
C VAL A 353 17.79 16.83 -10.44
N VAL A 354 17.46 16.21 -11.57
CA VAL A 354 18.37 16.08 -12.71
C VAL A 354 17.66 16.51 -13.99
N SER A 355 18.37 17.27 -14.82
CA SER A 355 17.93 17.66 -16.16
C SER A 355 18.93 17.20 -17.22
N MET A 356 18.43 16.71 -18.34
CA MET A 356 19.24 16.25 -19.47
C MET A 356 18.61 16.64 -20.80
N SER A 357 19.46 17.03 -21.76
CA SER A 357 19.06 17.23 -23.14
C SER A 357 18.91 15.89 -23.86
N ILE A 358 17.77 15.67 -24.52
CA ILE A 358 17.50 14.45 -25.27
C ILE A 358 17.03 14.76 -26.68
N GLN A 359 17.52 13.97 -27.65
CA GLN A 359 17.11 14.08 -29.05
C GLN A 359 17.08 12.70 -29.72
N PRO A 360 16.15 12.45 -30.66
CA PRO A 360 16.17 11.24 -31.43
C PRO A 360 17.43 11.20 -32.31
N ALA A 361 18.12 10.05 -32.33
CA ALA A 361 19.32 9.88 -33.16
C ALA A 361 19.03 10.02 -34.66
N ASN A 362 17.81 9.72 -35.08
CA ASN A 362 17.35 9.85 -36.45
C ASN A 362 16.12 10.75 -36.53
N ASN A 363 16.13 11.73 -37.45
CA ASN A 363 15.02 12.65 -37.66
C ASN A 363 13.70 11.95 -38.02
N LYS A 364 13.75 10.74 -38.60
CA LYS A 364 12.55 9.95 -38.91
C LYS A 364 11.77 9.51 -37.67
N ASP A 365 12.43 9.45 -36.51
CA ASP A 365 11.81 8.98 -35.26
C ASP A 365 11.15 10.11 -34.46
N ARG A 366 11.20 11.36 -34.94
CA ARG A 366 10.72 12.55 -34.21
C ARG A 366 9.26 12.45 -33.79
N ASP A 367 8.39 11.93 -34.66
CA ASP A 367 6.96 11.82 -34.36
C ASP A 367 6.68 10.72 -33.32
N ASN A 368 7.39 9.60 -33.40
CA ASN A 368 7.29 8.52 -32.42
C ASN A 368 7.86 8.95 -31.06
N PHE A 369 8.97 9.71 -31.08
CA PHE A 369 9.57 10.30 -29.89
C PHE A 369 8.61 11.27 -29.20
N SER A 370 7.99 12.19 -29.94
CA SER A 370 6.99 13.13 -29.39
C SER A 370 5.80 12.39 -28.75
N LYS A 371 5.30 11.33 -29.40
CA LYS A 371 4.24 10.47 -28.84
C LYS A 371 4.69 9.76 -27.56
N ALA A 372 5.92 9.27 -27.50
CA ALA A 372 6.46 8.60 -26.33
C ALA A 372 6.64 9.56 -25.15
N VAL A 373 7.20 10.75 -25.38
CA VAL A 373 7.35 11.80 -24.37
C VAL A 373 5.99 12.19 -23.80
N ALA A 374 5.02 12.53 -24.67
CA ALA A 374 3.68 12.92 -24.21
C ALA A 374 2.99 11.81 -23.41
N ARG A 375 3.26 10.55 -23.74
CA ARG A 375 2.77 9.40 -22.98
C ARG A 375 3.45 9.32 -21.60
N PHE A 376 4.78 9.40 -21.52
CA PHE A 376 5.50 9.32 -20.26
C PHE A 376 5.12 10.46 -19.31
N THR A 377 4.94 11.68 -19.82
CA THR A 377 4.46 12.82 -19.02
C THR A 377 3.05 12.61 -18.45
N LYS A 378 2.17 11.87 -19.15
CA LYS A 378 0.84 11.52 -18.62
C LYS A 378 0.91 10.42 -17.56
N GLU A 379 1.81 9.45 -17.75
CA GLU A 379 2.03 8.32 -16.84
C GLU A 379 2.74 8.74 -15.55
N ASP A 380 3.66 9.70 -15.62
CA ASP A 380 4.51 10.13 -14.52
C ASP A 380 4.60 11.66 -14.43
N PRO A 381 4.03 12.29 -13.38
CA PRO A 381 4.08 13.74 -13.22
C PRO A 381 5.47 14.27 -12.80
N THR A 382 6.42 13.44 -12.36
CA THR A 382 7.80 13.90 -12.11
C THR A 382 8.59 14.04 -13.40
N PHE A 383 8.17 13.37 -14.48
CA PHE A 383 8.79 13.48 -15.79
C PHE A 383 8.34 14.78 -16.48
N GLN A 384 9.15 15.82 -16.33
CA GLN A 384 8.91 17.12 -16.93
C GLN A 384 9.67 17.27 -18.24
N PHE A 385 9.05 17.94 -19.19
CA PHE A 385 9.57 18.13 -20.54
C PHE A 385 9.30 19.55 -20.99
N TYR A 386 10.31 20.22 -21.51
CA TYR A 386 10.15 21.51 -22.18
C TYR A 386 11.19 21.71 -23.28
N TYR A 387 10.89 22.61 -24.22
CA TYR A 387 11.84 23.02 -25.25
C TYR A 387 12.51 24.33 -24.82
N ASP A 388 13.84 24.29 -24.69
CA ASP A 388 14.65 25.47 -24.43
C ASP A 388 14.81 26.26 -25.72
N VAL A 389 14.21 27.45 -25.77
CA VAL A 389 14.20 28.31 -26.95
C VAL A 389 15.58 28.92 -27.23
N ASP A 390 16.37 29.16 -26.19
CA ASP A 390 17.69 29.80 -26.30
C ASP A 390 18.73 28.81 -26.81
N ASN A 391 18.73 27.60 -26.25
CA ASN A 391 19.66 26.53 -26.63
C ASN A 391 19.15 25.69 -27.81
N LYS A 392 17.87 25.83 -28.18
CA LYS A 392 17.17 25.04 -29.22
C LYS A 392 17.15 23.54 -28.95
N GLU A 393 17.20 23.18 -27.68
CA GLU A 393 17.28 21.81 -27.22
C GLU A 393 16.02 21.39 -26.48
N THR A 394 15.79 20.07 -26.48
CA THR A 394 14.69 19.47 -25.73
C THR A 394 15.23 18.99 -24.39
N ILE A 395 14.79 19.61 -23.31
CA ILE A 395 15.23 19.28 -21.95
C ILE A 395 14.16 18.43 -21.27
N VAL A 396 14.63 17.35 -20.65
CA VAL A 396 13.83 16.50 -19.78
C VAL A 396 14.39 16.55 -18.37
N SER A 397 13.50 16.66 -17.40
CA SER A 397 13.82 16.66 -15.98
C SER A 397 13.08 15.53 -15.26
N GLY A 398 13.74 14.92 -14.29
CA GLY A 398 13.18 13.85 -13.44
C GLY A 398 13.79 13.77 -12.06
#